data_AF-A0A966C0K9-F1
#
_entry.id   AF-A0A966C0K9-F1
#
_cell.length_a   1.000
_cell.length_b   1.000
_cell.length_c   1.000
_cell.angle_alpha   90.00
_cell.angle_beta   90.00
_cell.angle_gamma   90.00
#
_symmetry.space_group_name_H-M   'P 1'
#
loop_
_entity.id
_entity.type
_entity.pdbx_description
1 polymer ?
#
loop_
_entity_poly.entity_id
_entity_poly.type
_entity_poly.pdbx_seq_one_letter_code
_entity_poly.pdbx_strand_id
1 'polypeptide(L)'
;MNNIDIKPESYPNSINLSSNGVVPVAIFGSNTFDVHQINLSSVTFAHAPIKARGRDRLMTSYEDVNGDGFTDVVIHVITETLQLTPTNTKAELNGFLLDGREIKGSDSVKIVS
;
A
#
# COMPACT_ATOMS: atom_id res chain seq x y z
N MET A 1 8.33 -4.38 -16.39
CA MET A 1 8.62 -4.21 -14.95
C MET A 1 7.33 -3.69 -14.33
N ASN A 2 6.44 -4.58 -13.91
CA ASN A 2 5.09 -4.22 -13.44
C ASN A 2 4.80 -4.83 -12.05
N ASN A 3 5.85 -5.16 -11.29
CA ASN A 3 5.72 -5.75 -9.98
C ASN A 3 6.47 -4.84 -9.00
N ILE A 4 5.71 -3.98 -8.33
CA ILE A 4 6.16 -3.14 -7.22
C ILE A 4 6.25 -4.02 -5.98
N ASP A 5 7.35 -3.90 -5.25
CA ASP A 5 7.45 -4.49 -3.91
C ASP A 5 6.68 -3.60 -2.92
N ILE A 6 5.81 -4.22 -2.13
CA ILE A 6 5.00 -3.53 -1.12
C ILE A 6 5.16 -4.25 0.22
N LYS A 7 5.16 -3.52 1.35
CA LYS A 7 5.20 -4.13 2.69
C LYS A 7 4.18 -3.51 3.66
N PRO A 8 3.30 -4.30 4.28
CA PRO A 8 2.57 -3.92 5.48
C PRO A 8 3.32 -4.25 6.79
N GLU A 9 3.38 -3.29 7.72
CA GLU A 9 3.81 -3.40 9.15
C GLU A 9 5.06 -4.25 9.51
N SER A 10 5.04 -5.59 9.44
CA SER A 10 6.16 -6.46 9.88
C SER A 10 6.02 -7.91 9.40
N TYR A 11 7.12 -8.60 9.05
CA TYR A 11 7.05 -9.98 8.53
C TYR A 11 6.87 -11.06 9.65
N PRO A 12 5.89 -11.99 9.52
CA PRO A 12 4.86 -12.06 8.49
C PRO A 12 3.78 -10.98 8.70
N ASN A 13 3.44 -10.29 7.61
CA ASN A 13 2.58 -9.09 7.61
C ASN A 13 1.19 -9.44 8.12
N SER A 14 0.99 -9.23 9.41
CA SER A 14 -0.21 -9.67 10.10
C SER A 14 -1.25 -8.56 10.06
N ILE A 15 -2.35 -8.80 9.37
CA ILE A 15 -3.46 -7.84 9.29
C ILE A 15 -4.57 -8.33 10.22
N ASN A 16 -4.86 -7.55 11.25
CA ASN A 16 -5.98 -7.83 12.14
C ASN A 16 -7.29 -7.22 11.60
N LEU A 17 -8.12 -8.02 10.93
CA LEU A 17 -9.39 -7.55 10.38
C LEU A 17 -10.43 -7.17 11.43
N SER A 18 -10.26 -7.55 12.71
CA SER A 18 -11.15 -7.12 13.81
C SER A 18 -10.76 -5.75 14.40
N SER A 19 -9.62 -5.19 13.97
CA SER A 19 -9.16 -3.89 14.46
C SER A 19 -9.90 -2.73 13.78
N ASN A 20 -10.25 -1.70 14.55
CA ASN A 20 -10.70 -0.40 14.04
C ASN A 20 -9.52 0.50 13.62
N GLY A 21 -8.43 -0.13 13.16
CA GLY A 21 -7.14 0.49 12.92
C GLY A 21 -6.93 0.96 11.48
N VAL A 22 -5.67 1.17 11.15
CA VAL A 22 -5.20 1.37 9.79
C VAL A 22 -4.04 0.42 9.52
N VAL A 23 -3.90 -0.01 8.27
CA VAL A 23 -2.75 -0.77 7.79
C VAL A 23 -1.84 0.20 7.04
N PRO A 24 -0.65 0.53 7.54
CA PRO A 24 0.37 1.20 6.75
C PRO A 24 0.94 0.23 5.70
N VAL A 25 1.07 0.68 4.47
CA VAL A 25 1.64 -0.07 3.34
C VAL A 25 2.69 0.79 2.67
N ALA A 26 3.93 0.33 2.65
CA ALA A 26 5.00 0.98 1.90
C ALA A 26 4.97 0.50 0.44
N ILE A 27 5.10 1.43 -0.51
CA ILE A 27 5.40 1.19 -1.93
C ILE A 27 6.85 1.64 -2.14
N PHE A 28 7.72 0.70 -2.49
CA PHE A 28 9.14 1.00 -2.59
C PHE A 28 9.52 1.71 -3.89
N GLY A 29 10.34 2.75 -3.75
CA GLY A 29 11.01 3.42 -4.85
C GLY A 29 12.16 2.57 -5.42
N SER A 30 12.72 3.01 -6.53
CA SER A 30 13.99 2.46 -7.04
C SER A 30 14.65 3.44 -8.00
N ASN A 31 15.84 3.07 -8.50
CA ASN A 31 16.53 3.81 -9.57
C ASN A 31 15.72 3.97 -10.88
N THR A 32 14.67 3.17 -11.07
CA THR A 32 13.80 3.18 -12.26
C THR A 32 12.35 3.49 -11.93
N PHE A 33 12.04 3.76 -10.66
CA PHE A 33 10.67 3.99 -10.18
C PHE A 33 10.65 5.12 -9.16
N ASP A 34 10.19 6.30 -9.60
CA ASP A 34 9.93 7.44 -8.73
C ASP A 34 8.50 7.40 -8.21
N VAL A 35 8.35 7.19 -6.90
CA VAL A 35 7.04 7.10 -6.22
C VAL A 35 6.22 8.39 -6.30
N HIS A 36 6.83 9.54 -6.62
CA HIS A 36 6.11 10.80 -6.83
C HIS A 36 5.31 10.81 -8.14
N GLN A 37 5.60 9.87 -9.06
CA GLN A 37 4.83 9.71 -10.29
C GLN A 37 3.55 8.90 -10.08
N ILE A 38 3.28 8.40 -8.88
CA ILE A 38 2.06 7.64 -8.59
C ILE A 38 0.88 8.61 -8.46
N ASN A 39 -0.20 8.34 -9.21
CA ASN A 39 -1.48 8.96 -8.95
C ASN A 39 -2.11 8.31 -7.71
N LEU A 40 -1.80 8.85 -6.52
CA LEU A 40 -2.26 8.29 -5.23
C LEU A 40 -3.79 8.15 -5.12
N SER A 41 -4.56 9.00 -5.79
CA SER A 41 -6.04 8.91 -5.79
C SER A 41 -6.58 7.66 -6.49
N SER A 42 -5.75 7.01 -7.31
CA SER A 42 -6.09 5.77 -8.02
C SER A 42 -5.64 4.51 -7.29
N VAL A 43 -4.84 4.66 -6.22
CA VAL A 43 -4.22 3.52 -5.53
C VAL A 43 -5.23 2.84 -4.62
N THR A 44 -5.28 1.51 -4.71
CA THR A 44 -6.03 0.64 -3.81
C THR A 44 -5.15 -0.48 -3.29
N PHE A 45 -5.37 -0.90 -2.06
CA PHE A 45 -4.75 -2.07 -1.44
C PHE A 45 -5.83 -3.03 -0.98
N ALA A 46 -5.81 -4.27 -1.44
CA ALA A 46 -6.91 -5.24 -1.29
C ALA A 46 -8.28 -4.60 -1.59
N HIS A 47 -8.36 -3.88 -2.71
CA HIS A 47 -9.54 -3.15 -3.19
C HIS A 47 -10.03 -2.00 -2.29
N ALA A 48 -9.27 -1.63 -1.25
CA ALA A 48 -9.57 -0.50 -0.39
C ALA A 48 -8.78 0.75 -0.79
N PRO A 49 -9.38 1.95 -0.82
CA PRO A 49 -8.68 3.19 -1.13
C PRO A 49 -7.79 3.65 0.03
N ILE A 50 -6.86 4.56 -0.26
CA ILE A 50 -6.08 5.25 0.78
C ILE A 50 -7.02 6.05 1.69
N LYS A 51 -6.80 5.95 3.00
CA LYS A 51 -7.51 6.72 4.01
C LYS A 51 -7.37 8.22 3.76
N ALA A 52 -8.48 8.95 3.81
CA ALA A 52 -8.47 10.40 3.77
C ALA A 52 -8.21 11.00 5.17
N ARG A 53 -7.48 12.12 5.21
CA ARG A 53 -7.28 13.01 6.36
C ARG A 53 -7.92 14.37 6.04
N GLY A 54 -9.23 14.47 6.28
CA GLY A 54 -10.03 15.66 5.94
C GLY A 54 -10.66 15.56 4.56
N ARG A 55 -11.03 16.70 3.95
CA ARG A 55 -11.78 16.70 2.68
C ARG A 55 -10.98 16.23 1.46
N ASP A 56 -9.70 16.61 1.35
CA ASP A 56 -8.95 16.44 0.09
C ASP A 56 -7.49 15.97 0.27
N ARG A 57 -7.15 15.37 1.41
CA ARG A 57 -5.76 14.91 1.67
C ARG A 57 -5.75 13.42 1.94
N LEU A 58 -4.96 12.68 1.19
CA LEU A 58 -4.70 11.27 1.45
C LEU A 58 -3.69 11.13 2.60
N MET A 59 -3.82 10.09 3.40
CA MET A 59 -2.94 9.81 4.53
C MET A 59 -1.71 9.06 4.04
N THR A 60 -0.72 9.82 3.57
CA THR A 60 0.55 9.29 3.06
C THR A 60 1.76 9.98 3.70
N SER A 61 2.91 9.29 3.72
CA SER A 61 4.23 9.84 4.01
C SER A 61 5.24 9.40 2.96
N TYR A 62 6.30 10.17 2.77
CA TYR A 62 7.41 9.85 1.87
C TYR A 62 8.68 9.77 2.72
N GLU A 63 9.32 8.61 2.70
CA GLU A 63 10.52 8.30 3.49
C GLU A 63 11.25 7.11 2.86
N ASP A 64 12.52 6.91 3.19
CA ASP A 64 13.26 5.70 2.82
C ASP A 64 13.01 4.65 3.91
N VAL A 65 12.04 3.75 3.68
CA VAL A 65 11.55 2.76 4.66
C VAL A 65 12.51 1.58 4.75
N ASN A 66 13.13 1.19 3.63
CA ASN A 66 13.98 0.00 3.55
C ASN A 66 15.49 0.30 3.66
N GLY A 67 15.89 1.57 3.65
CA GLY A 67 17.27 2.04 3.78
C GLY A 67 18.10 1.89 2.51
N ASP A 68 17.47 1.83 1.33
CA ASP A 68 18.16 1.63 0.05
C ASP A 68 18.57 2.94 -0.65
N GLY A 69 18.21 4.09 -0.06
CA GLY A 69 18.51 5.41 -0.59
C GLY A 69 17.52 5.91 -1.65
N PHE A 70 16.46 5.18 -1.94
CA PHE A 70 15.34 5.64 -2.76
C PHE A 70 14.15 6.04 -1.89
N THR A 71 13.37 7.02 -2.36
CA THR A 71 12.17 7.45 -1.64
C THR A 71 11.05 6.44 -1.83
N ASP A 72 10.46 6.00 -0.74
CA ASP A 72 9.25 5.18 -0.72
C ASP A 72 8.03 6.06 -0.42
N VAL A 73 6.84 5.53 -0.67
CA VAL A 73 5.61 6.13 -0.17
C VAL A 73 4.88 5.16 0.75
N VAL A 74 4.57 5.59 1.97
CA VAL A 74 3.73 4.85 2.91
C VAL A 74 2.32 5.37 2.81
N ILE A 75 1.38 4.50 2.46
CA ILE A 75 -0.06 4.78 2.41
C ILE A 75 -0.74 4.16 3.63
N HIS A 76 -1.78 4.80 4.16
CA HIS A 76 -2.57 4.23 5.25
C HIS A 76 -3.94 3.84 4.72
N VAL A 77 -4.35 2.60 4.98
CA VAL A 77 -5.62 2.04 4.50
C VAL A 77 -6.46 1.63 5.70
N ILE A 78 -7.76 1.90 5.67
CA ILE A 78 -8.65 1.56 6.79
C ILE A 78 -8.87 0.03 6.79
N THR A 79 -8.56 -0.63 7.91
CA THR A 79 -8.57 -2.10 7.98
C THR A 79 -9.92 -2.72 7.64
N GLU A 80 -11.02 -2.14 8.13
CA GLU A 80 -12.40 -2.60 7.86
C GLU A 80 -12.84 -2.45 6.39
N THR A 81 -12.12 -1.66 5.59
CA THR A 81 -12.44 -1.48 4.16
C THR A 81 -11.71 -2.48 3.26
N LEU A 82 -10.76 -3.24 3.80
CA LEU A 82 -10.01 -4.25 3.06
C LEU A 82 -10.93 -5.39 2.64
N GLN A 83 -10.89 -5.75 1.35
CA GLN A 83 -11.60 -6.91 0.83
C GLN A 83 -10.72 -8.16 0.97
N LEU A 84 -10.54 -8.60 2.23
CA LEU A 84 -9.78 -9.79 2.60
C LEU A 84 -10.63 -10.71 3.47
N THR A 85 -10.31 -11.99 3.44
CA THR A 85 -10.89 -13.06 4.26
C THR A 85 -9.79 -13.72 5.09
N PRO A 86 -10.12 -14.43 6.17
CA PRO A 86 -9.13 -15.17 6.97
C PRO A 86 -8.28 -16.18 6.19
N THR A 87 -8.69 -16.56 4.98
CA THR A 87 -7.97 -17.50 4.12
C THR A 87 -7.00 -16.84 3.14
N ASN A 88 -7.05 -15.52 2.99
CA ASN A 88 -6.15 -14.81 2.11
C ASN A 88 -4.71 -14.87 2.63
N THR A 89 -3.78 -15.23 1.75
CA THR A 89 -2.34 -15.29 2.03
C THR A 89 -1.56 -14.21 1.30
N LYS A 90 -2.24 -13.42 0.45
CA LYS A 90 -1.68 -12.30 -0.30
C LYS A 90 -2.65 -11.12 -0.29
N ALA A 91 -2.10 -9.92 -0.32
CA ALA A 91 -2.83 -8.69 -0.59
C ALA A 91 -2.19 -7.97 -1.78
N GLU A 92 -3.02 -7.40 -2.63
CA GLU A 92 -2.61 -6.76 -3.88
C GLU A 92 -2.77 -5.25 -3.79
N LEU A 93 -1.84 -4.54 -4.39
CA LEU A 93 -1.91 -3.11 -4.63
C LEU A 93 -2.09 -2.87 -6.12
N ASN A 94 -3.05 -2.02 -6.46
CA ASN A 94 -3.31 -1.59 -7.84
C ASN A 94 -3.38 -0.07 -7.90
N GLY A 95 -2.98 0.52 -9.02
CA GLY A 95 -3.11 1.96 -9.25
C GLY A 95 -2.54 2.37 -10.59
N PHE A 96 -2.36 3.67 -10.79
CA PHE A 96 -1.80 4.25 -11.99
C PHE A 96 -0.70 5.26 -11.67
N LEU A 97 0.22 5.42 -12.60
CA LEU A 97 1.08 6.59 -12.67
C LEU A 97 0.34 7.79 -13.25
N LEU A 98 0.89 8.98 -13.06
CA LEU A 98 0.38 10.24 -13.62
C LEU A 98 0.30 10.21 -15.15
N ASP A 99 1.14 9.39 -15.81
CA ASP A 99 1.13 9.20 -17.27
C ASP A 99 0.13 8.14 -17.75
N GLY A 100 -0.66 7.56 -16.84
CA GLY A 100 -1.70 6.57 -17.15
C GLY A 100 -1.21 5.12 -17.23
N ARG A 101 0.08 4.84 -17.03
CA ARG A 101 0.56 3.45 -16.93
C ARG A 101 0.09 2.82 -15.63
N GLU A 102 -0.36 1.56 -15.72
CA GLU A 102 -0.80 0.79 -14.56
C GLU A 102 0.39 0.37 -13.69
N ILE A 103 0.20 0.39 -12.38
CA ILE A 103 1.09 -0.19 -11.39
C ILE A 103 0.39 -1.28 -10.60
N LYS A 104 1.12 -2.36 -10.34
CA LYS A 104 0.67 -3.50 -9.54
C LYS A 104 1.77 -3.92 -8.57
N GLY A 105 1.37 -4.30 -7.37
CA GLY A 105 2.24 -4.90 -6.36
C GLY A 105 1.48 -5.94 -5.57
N SER A 106 2.18 -6.85 -4.91
CA SER A 106 1.56 -7.80 -4.01
C SER A 106 2.54 -8.25 -2.96
N ASP A 107 2.06 -8.50 -1.74
CA ASP A 107 2.86 -9.12 -0.70
C ASP A 107 2.05 -10.18 0.04
N SER A 108 2.78 -11.10 0.67
CA SER A 108 2.27 -12.08 1.60
C SER A 108 1.64 -11.40 2.82
N VAL A 109 0.49 -11.91 3.25
CA VAL A 109 -0.19 -11.45 4.46
C VAL A 109 -0.63 -12.65 5.28
N LYS A 110 -0.70 -12.46 6.59
CA LYS A 110 -1.35 -13.37 7.53
C LYS A 110 -2.56 -12.65 8.12
N ILE A 111 -3.75 -13.13 7.77
CA ILE A 111 -4.97 -12.56 8.34
C ILE A 111 -5.18 -13.12 9.74
N VAL A 112 -5.34 -12.21 10.70
CA VAL A 112 -5.69 -12.51 12.09
C VAL A 112 -6.95 -11.74 12.45
N SER A 113 -7.60 -12.15 13.53
CA SER A 113 -8.86 -11.62 14.03
C SER A 113 -8.83 -11.58 15.55
#